data_AF-A0A2W6V278-F1
#
_entry.id   AF-A0A2W6V278-F1
#
_cell.length_a   1.000
_cell.length_b   1.000
_cell.length_c   1.000
_cell.angle_alpha   90.00
_cell.angle_beta   90.00
_cell.angle_gamma   90.00
#
_symmetry.space_group_name_H-M   'P 1'
#
loop_
_entity.id
_entity.type
_entity.pdbx_description
1 polymer ?
#
loop_
_entity_poly.entity_id
_entity_poly.type
_entity_poly.pdbx_seq_one_letter_code
_entity_poly.pdbx_strand_id
1 'polypeptide(L)'
;MHDVIDEPLRLPPAPAPAVRPSIPVAAALVPVIGAVVLWQVTGSTFALWFAALGPLMAVAGFADGVRTARRARRRAHREGAAVLVALAGEVEARHDIERARAWRRTPDVAGYASDTDEIWRVVPSRGDVVVVGRGLGPSAIRVEGATGSDAGDDGRHASAVRDLRRRAQRIDGVPVTVPFAAGIAVCGPPVASAAVVRALALQVCLAQPPGSVRLVGDEACAVEMPHREATRG
;
A
#
# COMPACT_ATOMS: atom_id res chain seq x y z
N MET A 1 18.43 -0.70 16.22
CA MET A 1 18.32 0.08 14.96
C MET A 1 16.90 -0.12 14.48
N HIS A 2 16.01 0.88 14.64
CA HIS A 2 14.62 0.77 14.18
C HIS A 2 14.64 0.80 12.64
N ASP A 3 14.14 -0.26 12.02
CA ASP A 3 14.09 -0.37 10.58
C ASP A 3 12.89 0.43 10.05
N VAL A 4 13.08 1.21 8.99
CA VAL A 4 12.00 2.03 8.39
C VAL A 4 10.82 1.16 7.94
N ILE A 5 11.07 -0.13 7.67
CA ILE A 5 10.05 -1.11 7.31
C ILE A 5 9.16 -1.48 8.50
N ASP A 6 9.70 -1.45 9.73
CA ASP A 6 8.97 -1.86 10.93
C ASP A 6 8.00 -0.77 11.41
N GLU A 7 8.23 0.50 11.06
CA GLU A 7 7.37 1.61 11.47
C GLU A 7 6.02 1.56 10.74
N PRO A 8 4.89 1.47 11.45
CA PRO A 8 3.59 1.36 10.81
C PRO A 8 3.23 2.62 10.00
N LEU A 9 2.75 2.42 8.79
CA LEU A 9 2.15 3.49 7.98
C LEU A 9 0.80 3.88 8.59
N ARG A 10 0.71 5.10 9.08
CA ARG A 10 -0.54 5.62 9.65
C ARG A 10 -1.42 6.21 8.57
N LEU A 11 -2.64 5.70 8.48
CA LEU A 11 -3.67 6.24 7.61
C LEU A 11 -4.21 7.55 8.20
N PRO A 12 -4.53 8.53 7.33
CA PRO A 12 -5.22 9.72 7.78
C PRO A 12 -6.60 9.33 8.36
N PRO A 13 -7.09 10.05 9.38
CA PRO A 13 -8.46 9.89 9.84
C PRO A 13 -9.43 10.22 8.69
N ALA A 14 -10.56 9.51 8.64
CA ALA A 14 -11.61 9.81 7.68
C ALA A 14 -12.06 11.28 7.84
N PRO A 15 -12.36 12.00 6.74
CA PRO A 15 -12.87 13.37 6.83
C PRO A 15 -14.11 13.40 7.73
N ALA A 16 -14.13 14.28 8.71
CA ALA A 16 -15.29 14.43 9.59
C ALA A 16 -16.55 14.72 8.76
N PRO A 17 -17.70 14.10 9.09
CA PRO A 17 -18.94 14.36 8.36
C PRO A 17 -19.26 15.85 8.45
N ALA A 18 -19.49 16.49 7.29
CA ALA A 18 -19.85 17.89 7.25
C ALA A 18 -21.14 18.09 8.06
N VAL A 19 -21.07 18.88 9.14
CA VAL A 19 -22.25 19.27 9.92
C VAL A 19 -23.22 19.93 8.95
N ARG A 20 -24.39 19.32 8.76
CA ARG A 20 -25.43 19.91 7.91
C ARG A 20 -25.84 21.21 8.58
N PRO A 21 -25.73 22.38 7.92
CA PRO A 21 -26.26 23.60 8.49
C PRO A 21 -27.76 23.38 8.71
N SER A 22 -28.18 23.37 9.98
CA SER A 22 -29.59 23.31 10.32
C SER A 22 -30.22 24.60 9.82
N ILE A 23 -31.34 24.49 9.10
CA ILE A 23 -32.14 25.66 8.77
C ILE A 23 -32.66 26.16 10.13
N PRO A 24 -32.30 27.38 10.57
CA PRO A 24 -32.68 27.85 11.89
C PRO A 24 -34.13 28.36 11.82
N VAL A 25 -35.07 27.43 11.64
CA VAL A 25 -36.50 27.71 11.41
C VAL A 25 -37.08 28.55 12.55
N ALA A 26 -36.66 28.29 13.79
CA ALA A 26 -37.05 29.08 14.96
C ALA A 26 -36.51 30.52 14.92
N ALA A 27 -35.24 30.72 14.52
CA ALA A 27 -34.65 32.05 14.41
C ALA A 27 -35.25 32.88 13.27
N ALA A 28 -35.78 32.22 12.23
CA ALA A 28 -36.50 32.87 11.14
C ALA A 28 -37.97 33.20 11.50
N LEU A 29 -38.63 32.39 12.32
CA LEU A 29 -40.05 32.57 12.68
C LEU A 29 -40.27 33.60 13.79
N VAL A 30 -39.37 33.66 14.79
CA VAL A 30 -39.53 34.53 15.96
C VAL A 30 -39.68 36.03 15.60
N PRO A 31 -38.86 36.61 14.70
CA PRO A 31 -39.00 38.02 14.32
C PRO A 31 -40.27 38.29 13.50
N VAL A 32 -40.68 37.33 12.66
CA VAL A 32 -41.90 37.46 11.84
C VAL A 32 -43.14 37.49 12.73
N ILE A 33 -43.22 36.57 13.71
CA ILE A 33 -44.32 36.53 14.69
C ILE A 33 -44.32 37.81 15.53
N GLY A 34 -43.16 38.23 16.05
CA GLY A 34 -43.04 39.44 16.86
C GLY A 34 -43.48 40.71 16.12
N ALA A 35 -43.14 40.84 14.84
CA ALA A 35 -43.54 42.00 14.05
C ALA A 35 -45.01 42.00 13.64
N VAL A 36 -45.62 40.82 13.40
CA VAL A 36 -47.06 40.70 13.16
C VAL A 36 -47.84 41.11 14.41
N VAL A 37 -47.41 40.68 15.59
CA VAL A 37 -48.00 41.08 16.88
C VAL A 37 -47.83 42.59 17.11
N LEU A 38 -46.64 43.14 16.84
CA LEU A 38 -46.37 44.57 17.03
C LEU A 38 -47.16 45.45 16.05
N TRP A 39 -47.34 45.01 14.80
CA TRP A 39 -48.17 45.69 13.80
C TRP A 39 -49.64 45.74 14.23
N GLN A 40 -50.18 44.63 14.73
CA GLN A 40 -51.55 44.57 15.27
C GLN A 40 -51.76 45.54 16.43
N VAL A 41 -50.72 45.82 17.23
CA VAL A 41 -50.81 46.72 18.39
C VAL A 41 -50.59 48.19 18.01
N THR A 42 -49.71 48.48 17.04
CA THR A 42 -49.20 49.85 16.82
C THR A 42 -49.63 50.47 15.48
N GLY A 43 -50.08 49.68 14.50
CA GLY A 43 -50.55 50.16 13.19
C GLY A 43 -49.49 50.71 12.23
N SER A 44 -48.21 50.69 12.60
CA SER A 44 -47.12 51.28 11.82
C SER A 44 -46.48 50.31 10.82
N THR A 45 -46.41 50.72 9.55
CA THR A 45 -45.79 49.96 8.43
C THR A 45 -44.27 49.79 8.58
N PHE A 46 -43.60 50.60 9.40
CA PHE A 46 -42.15 50.48 9.65
C PHE A 46 -41.78 49.19 10.40
N ALA A 47 -42.67 48.64 11.22
CA ALA A 47 -42.43 47.37 11.94
C ALA A 47 -42.31 46.16 10.99
N LEU A 48 -43.03 46.19 9.86
CA LEU A 48 -43.01 45.13 8.85
C LEU A 48 -41.67 45.05 8.08
N TRP A 49 -40.99 46.18 7.90
CA TRP A 49 -39.67 46.22 7.26
C TRP A 49 -38.58 45.58 8.14
N PHE A 50 -38.62 45.83 9.45
CA PHE A 50 -37.72 45.16 10.41
C PHE A 50 -37.99 43.65 10.50
N ALA A 51 -39.26 43.23 10.37
CA ALA A 51 -39.66 41.83 10.30
C ALA A 51 -39.03 41.07 9.13
N ALA A 52 -38.94 41.73 7.97
CA ALA A 52 -38.40 41.14 6.74
C ALA A 52 -36.87 41.04 6.75
N LEU A 53 -36.20 41.85 7.56
CA LEU A 53 -34.73 41.90 7.68
C LEU A 53 -34.15 40.63 8.34
N GLY A 54 -34.82 40.08 9.36
CA GLY A 54 -34.40 38.85 10.04
C GLY A 54 -34.38 37.61 9.14
N PRO A 55 -35.48 37.30 8.41
CA PRO A 55 -35.54 36.22 7.42
C PRO A 55 -34.50 36.37 6.31
N LEU A 56 -34.25 37.60 5.83
CA LEU A 56 -33.26 37.85 4.79
C LEU A 56 -31.84 37.51 5.27
N MET A 57 -31.48 37.92 6.49
CA MET A 57 -30.19 37.56 7.11
C MET A 57 -30.06 36.06 7.37
N ALA A 58 -31.14 35.39 7.77
CA ALA A 58 -31.17 33.94 7.95
C ALA A 58 -30.95 33.18 6.63
N VAL A 59 -31.58 33.62 5.54
CA VAL A 59 -31.38 33.03 4.19
C VAL A 59 -29.96 33.28 3.69
N ALA A 60 -29.40 34.47 3.91
CA ALA A 60 -28.02 34.79 3.56
C ALA A 60 -27.03 33.89 4.31
N GLY A 61 -27.17 33.76 5.63
CA GLY A 61 -26.33 32.89 6.45
C GLY A 61 -26.41 31.41 6.07
N PHE A 62 -27.61 30.92 5.72
CA PHE A 62 -27.77 29.54 5.24
C PHE A 62 -27.09 29.32 3.89
N ALA A 63 -27.26 30.24 2.94
CA ALA A 63 -26.61 30.15 1.63
C ALA A 63 -25.07 30.14 1.75
N ASP A 64 -24.52 30.98 2.63
CA ASP A 64 -23.09 31.03 2.91
C ASP A 64 -22.59 29.79 3.67
N GLY A 65 -23.40 29.25 4.59
CA GLY A 65 -23.14 27.98 5.25
C GLY A 65 -23.04 26.83 4.25
N VAL A 66 -23.99 26.72 3.32
CA VAL A 66 -23.99 25.68 2.26
C VAL A 66 -22.79 25.83 1.33
N ARG A 67 -22.46 27.06 0.90
CA ARG A 67 -21.29 27.31 0.04
C ARG A 67 -19.98 26.97 0.74
N THR A 68 -19.83 27.38 1.99
CA THR A 68 -18.64 27.12 2.81
C THR A 68 -18.48 25.63 3.08
N ALA A 69 -19.56 24.93 3.45
CA ALA A 69 -19.55 23.48 3.65
C ALA A 69 -19.18 22.73 2.37
N ARG A 70 -19.70 23.14 1.20
CA ARG A 70 -19.33 22.56 -0.10
C ARG A 70 -17.85 22.76 -0.42
N ARG A 71 -17.30 23.96 -0.20
CA ARG A 71 -15.87 24.26 -0.43
C ARG A 71 -14.99 23.47 0.54
N ALA A 72 -15.32 23.45 1.82
CA ALA A 72 -14.62 22.71 2.85
C ALA A 72 -14.58 21.21 2.53
N ARG A 73 -15.71 20.62 2.13
CA ARG A 73 -15.78 19.21 1.71
C ARG A 73 -14.89 18.91 0.52
N ARG A 74 -14.92 19.75 -0.53
CA ARG A 74 -14.04 19.59 -1.70
C ARG A 74 -12.56 19.66 -1.33
N ARG A 75 -12.20 20.56 -0.41
CA ARG A 75 -10.83 20.70 0.09
C ARG A 75 -10.39 19.47 0.87
N ALA A 76 -11.21 19.01 1.82
CA ALA A 76 -10.92 17.81 2.62
C ALA A 76 -10.74 16.55 1.74
N HIS A 77 -11.56 16.38 0.69
CA HIS A 77 -11.37 15.25 -0.25
C HIS A 77 -10.06 15.34 -1.03
N ARG A 78 -9.64 16.54 -1.46
CA ARG A 78 -8.38 16.73 -2.18
C ARG A 78 -7.18 16.47 -1.27
N GLU A 79 -7.21 16.99 -0.06
CA GLU A 79 -6.16 16.78 0.95
C GLU A 79 -6.07 15.29 1.30
N GLY A 80 -7.20 14.62 1.57
CA GLY A 80 -7.21 13.18 1.82
C GLY A 80 -6.70 12.33 0.65
N ALA A 81 -7.06 12.69 -0.59
CA ALA A 81 -6.55 12.00 -1.78
C ALA A 81 -5.03 12.20 -1.95
N ALA A 82 -4.52 13.42 -1.71
CA ALA A 82 -3.10 13.71 -1.78
C ALA A 82 -2.29 12.90 -0.74
N VAL A 83 -2.81 12.77 0.48
CA VAL A 83 -2.20 11.94 1.53
C VAL A 83 -2.15 10.47 1.12
N LEU A 84 -3.23 9.93 0.54
CA LEU A 84 -3.25 8.53 0.08
C LEU A 84 -2.26 8.28 -1.07
N VAL A 85 -2.08 9.24 -1.98
CA VAL A 85 -1.06 9.17 -3.05
C VAL A 85 0.34 9.16 -2.45
N ALA A 86 0.62 10.03 -1.47
CA ALA A 86 1.91 10.05 -0.78
C ALA A 86 2.19 8.72 -0.05
N LEU A 87 1.19 8.18 0.65
CA LEU A 87 1.30 6.87 1.31
C LEU A 87 1.53 5.73 0.32
N ALA A 88 0.89 5.77 -0.86
CA ALA A 88 1.14 4.78 -1.90
C ALA A 88 2.58 4.83 -2.42
N GLY A 89 3.16 6.03 -2.57
CA GLY A 89 4.58 6.19 -2.91
C GLY A 89 5.51 5.63 -1.83
N GLU A 90 5.19 5.86 -0.56
CA GLU A 90 5.95 5.31 0.57
C GLU A 90 5.89 3.77 0.63
N VAL A 91 4.72 3.17 0.33
CA VAL A 91 4.59 1.70 0.22
C VAL A 91 5.52 1.16 -0.86
N GLU A 92 5.56 1.78 -2.05
CA GLU A 92 6.42 1.31 -3.13
C GLU A 92 7.91 1.45 -2.78
N ALA A 93 8.32 2.57 -2.18
CA ALA A 93 9.70 2.77 -1.73
C ALA A 93 10.13 1.71 -0.70
N ARG A 94 9.24 1.34 0.22
CA ARG A 94 9.52 0.26 1.19
C ARG A 94 9.52 -1.12 0.53
N HIS A 95 8.63 -1.37 -0.42
CA HIS A 95 8.66 -2.59 -1.22
C HIS A 95 9.99 -2.72 -1.97
N ASP A 96 10.53 -1.66 -2.57
CA ASP A 96 11.83 -1.71 -3.23
C ASP A 96 12.94 -2.19 -2.29
N ILE A 97 12.93 -1.71 -1.05
CA ILE A 97 13.86 -2.13 0.00
C ILE A 97 13.63 -3.61 0.38
N GLU A 98 12.37 -4.03 0.60
CA GLU A 98 12.02 -5.42 0.91
C GLU A 98 12.46 -6.37 -0.22
N ARG A 99 12.21 -5.99 -1.48
CA ARG A 99 12.58 -6.74 -2.68
C ARG A 99 14.09 -6.92 -2.74
N ALA A 100 14.84 -5.83 -2.61
CA ALA A 100 16.29 -5.86 -2.63
C ALA A 100 16.85 -6.74 -1.50
N ARG A 101 16.25 -6.69 -0.29
CA ARG A 101 16.62 -7.58 0.82
C ARG A 101 16.30 -9.04 0.54
N ALA A 102 15.15 -9.33 -0.06
CA ALA A 102 14.77 -10.69 -0.42
C ALA A 102 15.76 -11.29 -1.44
N TRP A 103 16.10 -10.54 -2.49
CA TRP A 103 17.10 -10.96 -3.48
C TRP A 103 18.50 -11.12 -2.89
N ARG A 104 18.92 -10.29 -1.93
CA ARG A 104 20.19 -10.50 -1.22
C ARG A 104 20.17 -11.74 -0.32
N ARG A 105 19.04 -12.05 0.33
CA ARG A 105 18.93 -13.24 1.18
C ARG A 105 19.00 -14.53 0.36
N THR A 106 18.35 -14.57 -0.80
CA THR A 106 18.33 -15.72 -1.71
C THR A 106 18.61 -15.25 -3.14
N PRO A 107 19.90 -15.05 -3.50
CA PRO A 107 20.28 -14.62 -4.85
C PRO A 107 20.02 -15.69 -5.88
N ASP A 108 19.71 -15.28 -7.11
CA ASP A 108 19.80 -16.15 -8.29
C ASP A 108 21.20 -16.10 -8.90
N VAL A 109 21.40 -16.81 -10.02
CA VAL A 109 22.67 -16.79 -10.76
C VAL A 109 23.11 -15.36 -11.09
N ALA A 110 22.19 -14.47 -11.46
CA ALA A 110 22.51 -13.08 -11.77
C ALA A 110 22.89 -12.30 -10.51
N GLY A 111 22.20 -12.55 -9.39
CA GLY A 111 22.56 -12.00 -8.08
C GLY A 111 23.98 -12.39 -7.65
N TYR A 112 24.34 -13.66 -7.75
CA TYR A 112 25.71 -14.12 -7.46
C TYR A 112 26.75 -13.55 -8.44
N ALA A 113 26.40 -13.40 -9.71
CA ALA A 113 27.30 -12.79 -10.70
C ALA A 113 27.51 -11.29 -10.43
N SER A 114 26.52 -10.60 -9.84
CA SER A 114 26.62 -9.18 -9.48
C SER A 114 27.43 -8.92 -8.20
N ASP A 115 27.51 -9.92 -7.30
CA ASP A 115 28.20 -9.82 -6.02
C ASP A 115 28.85 -11.18 -5.69
N THR A 116 30.11 -11.33 -6.11
CA THR A 116 30.85 -12.58 -5.95
C THR A 116 31.21 -12.88 -4.49
N ASP A 117 31.15 -11.89 -3.60
CA ASP A 117 31.41 -12.09 -2.16
C ASP A 117 30.28 -12.89 -1.48
N GLU A 118 29.12 -13.01 -2.13
CA GLU A 118 28.01 -13.83 -1.66
C GLU A 118 28.18 -15.33 -2.01
N ILE A 119 29.13 -15.67 -2.90
CA ILE A 119 29.42 -17.07 -3.27
C ILE A 119 29.90 -17.84 -2.04
N TRP A 120 29.25 -18.96 -1.75
CA TRP A 120 29.49 -19.83 -0.58
C TRP A 120 29.37 -19.15 0.79
N ARG A 121 28.82 -17.94 0.83
CA ARG A 121 28.55 -17.25 2.09
C ARG A 121 27.50 -18.02 2.88
N VAL A 122 27.84 -18.40 4.11
CA VAL A 122 26.94 -19.12 5.00
C VAL A 122 25.83 -18.19 5.47
N VAL A 123 24.64 -18.38 4.93
CA VAL A 123 23.41 -17.69 5.33
C VAL A 123 22.35 -18.75 5.66
N PRO A 124 21.67 -18.64 6.82
CA PRO A 124 20.67 -19.63 7.23
C PRO A 124 19.63 -19.90 6.14
N SER A 125 19.35 -21.18 5.89
CA SER A 125 18.34 -21.67 4.93
C SER A 125 18.56 -21.31 3.45
N ARG A 126 19.58 -20.50 3.11
CA ARG A 126 19.89 -20.14 1.72
C ARG A 126 20.29 -21.37 0.91
N GLY A 127 21.11 -22.24 1.49
CA GLY A 127 21.63 -23.43 0.83
C GLY A 127 20.59 -24.55 0.61
N ASP A 128 19.44 -24.47 1.28
CA ASP A 128 18.40 -25.51 1.24
C ASP A 128 17.35 -25.26 0.14
N VAL A 129 17.40 -24.08 -0.49
CA VAL A 129 16.40 -23.62 -1.47
C VAL A 129 17.06 -23.14 -2.75
N VAL A 130 16.29 -23.17 -3.83
CA VAL A 130 16.68 -22.60 -5.13
C VAL A 130 15.60 -21.64 -5.61
N VAL A 131 16.01 -20.50 -6.17
CA VAL A 131 15.11 -19.56 -6.83
C VAL A 131 14.74 -20.10 -8.20
N VAL A 132 13.44 -20.18 -8.49
CA VAL A 132 12.88 -20.64 -9.77
C VAL A 132 12.30 -19.50 -10.60
N GLY A 133 12.22 -18.30 -10.04
CA GLY A 133 11.70 -17.13 -10.72
C GLY A 133 11.37 -15.99 -9.77
N ARG A 134 10.56 -15.05 -10.27
CA ARG A 134 10.06 -13.89 -9.53
C ARG A 134 8.54 -13.97 -9.42
N GLY A 135 7.98 -13.50 -8.32
CA GLY A 135 6.54 -13.51 -8.12
C GLY A 135 6.08 -12.72 -6.90
N LEU A 136 4.85 -13.01 -6.48
CA LEU A 136 4.19 -12.37 -5.35
C LEU A 136 4.57 -13.03 -4.03
N GLY A 137 4.95 -12.23 -3.04
CA GLY A 137 5.21 -12.66 -1.67
C GLY A 137 4.51 -11.79 -0.63
N PRO A 138 4.52 -12.22 0.64
CA PRO A 138 4.05 -11.40 1.75
C PRO A 138 4.98 -10.19 1.97
N SER A 139 4.40 -9.03 2.24
CA SER A 139 5.14 -7.85 2.71
C SER A 139 5.07 -7.73 4.23
N ALA A 140 6.11 -7.15 4.84
CA ALA A 140 6.15 -6.88 6.28
C ALA A 140 5.55 -5.50 6.63
N ILE A 141 5.23 -4.67 5.64
CA ILE A 141 4.66 -3.34 5.85
C ILE A 141 3.34 -3.44 6.62
N ARG A 142 3.29 -2.73 7.75
CA ARG A 142 2.08 -2.59 8.56
C ARG A 142 1.39 -1.27 8.24
N VAL A 143 0.08 -1.33 8.03
CA VAL A 143 -0.76 -0.13 7.81
C VAL A 143 -1.77 -0.02 8.94
N GLU A 144 -1.65 1.02 9.75
CA GLU A 144 -2.50 1.28 10.92
C GLU A 144 -3.45 2.46 10.66
N GLY A 145 -4.60 2.48 11.34
CA GLY A 145 -5.56 3.59 11.30
C GLY A 145 -7.02 3.14 11.15
N ALA A 146 -7.95 4.02 11.51
CA ALA A 146 -9.34 3.68 11.69
C ALA A 146 -10.02 3.22 10.38
N THR A 147 -10.66 2.05 10.44
CA THR A 147 -11.77 1.68 9.55
C THR A 147 -12.96 2.56 9.92
N GLY A 148 -13.08 3.73 9.30
CA GLY A 148 -14.25 4.58 9.47
C GLY A 148 -15.47 3.93 8.83
N SER A 149 -16.04 2.92 9.49
CA SER A 149 -17.41 2.45 9.29
C SER A 149 -18.36 3.29 10.13
N ASP A 150 -18.29 4.62 9.98
CA ASP A 150 -19.30 5.50 10.54
C ASP A 150 -19.92 6.29 9.38
N ALA A 151 -21.25 6.23 9.34
CA ALA A 151 -22.11 6.69 8.27
C ALA A 151 -21.78 8.14 7.84
N GLY A 152 -21.00 8.28 6.77
CA GLY A 152 -20.56 9.58 6.27
C GLY A 152 -19.42 9.52 5.25
N ASP A 153 -18.66 8.41 5.20
CA ASP A 153 -17.53 8.30 4.26
C ASP A 153 -18.01 8.13 2.80
N ASP A 154 -17.44 8.93 1.90
CA ASP A 154 -17.62 8.75 0.47
C ASP A 154 -17.02 7.40 0.09
N GLY A 155 -17.81 6.42 -0.36
CA GLY A 155 -17.34 5.04 -0.61
C GLY A 155 -16.08 4.90 -1.47
N ARG A 156 -15.70 5.94 -2.23
CA ARG A 156 -14.42 6.06 -2.94
C ARG A 156 -13.20 6.14 -2.00
N HIS A 157 -13.28 6.92 -0.91
CA HIS A 157 -12.18 7.06 0.05
C HIS A 157 -11.95 5.76 0.81
N ALA A 158 -13.01 5.16 1.36
CA ALA A 158 -12.97 3.81 1.93
C ALA A 158 -12.38 2.77 0.97
N SER A 159 -12.73 2.82 -0.32
CA SER A 159 -12.15 1.92 -1.33
C SER A 159 -10.66 2.15 -1.51
N ALA A 160 -10.24 3.40 -1.68
CA ALA A 160 -8.83 3.74 -1.85
C ALA A 160 -7.97 3.31 -0.64
N VAL A 161 -8.50 3.46 0.58
CA VAL A 161 -7.84 2.98 1.81
C VAL A 161 -7.73 1.45 1.82
N ARG A 162 -8.79 0.72 1.44
CA ARG A 162 -8.76 -0.75 1.33
C ARG A 162 -7.76 -1.22 0.27
N ASP A 163 -7.70 -0.55 -0.87
CA ASP A 163 -6.77 -0.88 -1.95
C ASP A 163 -5.33 -0.63 -1.53
N LEU A 164 -5.04 0.48 -0.84
CA LEU A 164 -3.73 0.76 -0.27
C LEU A 164 -3.29 -0.33 0.72
N ARG A 165 -4.18 -0.75 1.63
CA ARG A 165 -3.89 -1.85 2.57
C ARG A 165 -3.61 -3.16 1.84
N ARG A 166 -4.40 -3.49 0.82
CA ARG A 166 -4.19 -4.70 0.02
C ARG A 166 -2.83 -4.70 -0.67
N ARG A 167 -2.43 -3.55 -1.24
CA ARG A 167 -1.12 -3.39 -1.87
C ARG A 167 0.01 -3.53 -0.85
N ALA A 168 -0.11 -2.90 0.31
CA ALA A 168 0.90 -2.99 1.37
C ALA A 168 1.09 -4.40 1.95
N GLN A 169 0.15 -5.34 1.73
CA GLN A 169 0.26 -6.71 2.23
C GLN A 169 1.05 -7.64 1.30
N ARG A 170 1.20 -7.28 0.03
CA ARG A 170 1.83 -8.14 -0.97
C ARG A 170 2.80 -7.36 -1.83
N ILE A 171 3.99 -7.91 -1.94
CA ILE A 171 5.04 -7.38 -2.77
C ILE A 171 5.22 -8.27 -4.00
N ASP A 172 5.34 -7.65 -5.17
CA ASP A 172 5.66 -8.34 -6.42
C ASP A 172 7.17 -8.29 -6.71
N GLY A 173 7.63 -9.22 -7.55
CA GLY A 173 9.02 -9.30 -7.99
C GLY A 173 9.99 -9.82 -6.93
N VAL A 174 9.52 -10.54 -5.91
CA VAL A 174 10.37 -11.23 -4.94
C VAL A 174 10.79 -12.62 -5.45
N PRO A 175 11.94 -13.17 -4.99
CA PRO A 175 12.38 -14.50 -5.41
C PRO A 175 11.37 -15.56 -4.97
N VAL A 176 10.96 -16.41 -5.90
CA VAL A 176 10.15 -17.61 -5.62
C VAL A 176 11.10 -18.77 -5.42
N THR A 177 11.09 -19.34 -4.22
CA THR A 177 12.01 -20.42 -3.83
C THR A 177 11.30 -21.75 -3.71
N VAL A 178 11.97 -22.82 -4.12
CA VAL A 178 11.55 -24.21 -3.84
C VAL A 178 12.64 -24.94 -3.06
N PRO A 179 12.28 -25.90 -2.19
CA PRO A 179 13.28 -26.72 -1.50
C PRO A 179 14.09 -27.53 -2.50
N PHE A 180 15.41 -27.44 -2.43
CA PHE A 180 16.31 -28.20 -3.30
C PHE A 180 16.17 -29.71 -3.07
N ALA A 181 16.03 -30.13 -1.81
CA ALA A 181 15.92 -31.53 -1.42
C ALA A 181 14.65 -32.24 -1.93
N ALA A 182 13.64 -31.50 -2.40
CA ALA A 182 12.41 -32.09 -2.93
C ALA A 182 12.57 -32.74 -4.31
N GLY A 183 13.69 -32.46 -5.00
CA GLY A 183 13.86 -32.81 -6.41
C GLY A 183 13.06 -31.88 -7.32
N ILE A 184 13.63 -31.53 -8.48
CA ILE A 184 13.04 -30.55 -9.40
C ILE A 184 13.01 -31.14 -10.80
N ALA A 185 11.81 -31.24 -11.37
CA ALA A 185 11.61 -31.61 -12.76
C ALA A 185 11.28 -30.37 -13.59
N VAL A 186 12.03 -30.17 -14.69
CA VAL A 186 11.82 -29.05 -15.61
C VAL A 186 11.18 -29.58 -16.88
N CYS A 187 9.95 -29.14 -17.17
CA CYS A 187 9.20 -29.54 -18.35
C CYS A 187 9.08 -28.37 -19.33
N GLY A 188 9.43 -28.58 -20.59
CA GLY A 188 9.33 -27.56 -21.62
C GLY A 188 10.11 -27.90 -22.89
N PRO A 189 10.17 -26.96 -23.85
CA PRO A 189 10.98 -27.10 -25.05
C PRO A 189 12.45 -27.39 -24.71
N PRO A 190 13.15 -28.29 -25.43
CA PRO A 190 14.48 -28.79 -25.03
C PRO A 190 15.51 -27.70 -24.72
N VAL A 191 15.52 -26.61 -25.49
CA VAL A 191 16.47 -25.50 -25.31
C VAL A 191 16.18 -24.72 -24.02
N ALA A 192 14.90 -24.43 -23.76
CA ALA A 192 14.50 -23.67 -22.59
C ALA A 192 14.66 -24.50 -21.30
N SER A 193 14.29 -25.78 -21.32
CA SER A 193 14.44 -26.66 -20.17
C SER A 193 15.92 -26.88 -19.83
N ALA A 194 16.79 -27.12 -20.81
CA ALA A 194 18.23 -27.23 -20.59
C ALA A 194 18.83 -25.94 -19.99
N ALA A 195 18.40 -24.77 -20.47
CA ALA A 195 18.86 -23.50 -19.91
C ALA A 195 18.42 -23.31 -18.44
N VAL A 196 17.20 -23.68 -18.09
CA VAL A 196 16.70 -23.62 -16.71
C VAL A 196 17.46 -24.61 -15.82
N VAL A 197 17.66 -25.85 -16.28
CA VAL A 197 18.44 -26.86 -15.54
C VAL A 197 19.86 -26.36 -15.25
N ARG A 198 20.55 -25.79 -16.25
CA ARG A 198 21.86 -25.15 -16.06
C ARG A 198 21.82 -24.04 -15.02
N ALA A 199 20.84 -23.13 -15.10
CA ALA A 199 20.72 -22.02 -14.17
C ALA A 199 20.50 -22.50 -12.73
N LEU A 200 19.64 -23.50 -12.53
CA LEU A 200 19.39 -24.09 -11.21
C LEU A 200 20.63 -24.80 -10.66
N ALA A 201 21.31 -25.60 -11.48
CA ALA A 201 22.53 -26.29 -11.08
C ALA A 201 23.65 -25.30 -10.71
N LEU A 202 23.83 -24.25 -11.51
CA LEU A 202 24.81 -23.21 -11.25
C LEU A 202 24.50 -22.44 -9.96
N GLN A 203 23.23 -22.09 -9.73
CA GLN A 203 22.81 -21.44 -8.49
C GLN A 203 23.14 -22.28 -7.25
N VAL A 204 22.93 -23.61 -7.29
CA VAL A 204 23.31 -24.51 -6.20
C VAL A 204 24.83 -24.53 -6.00
N CYS A 205 25.60 -24.60 -7.09
CA CYS A 205 27.07 -24.59 -7.01
C CYS A 205 27.63 -23.25 -6.48
N LEU A 206 26.93 -22.13 -6.70
CA LEU A 206 27.30 -20.82 -6.17
C LEU A 206 26.87 -20.64 -4.70
N ALA A 207 25.76 -21.26 -4.30
CA ALA A 207 25.26 -21.22 -2.93
C ALA A 207 26.03 -22.16 -1.98
N GLN A 208 26.47 -23.31 -2.48
CA GLN A 208 27.09 -24.39 -1.68
C GLN A 208 28.57 -24.58 -2.05
N PRO A 209 29.48 -24.66 -1.07
CA PRO A 209 30.89 -24.87 -1.35
C PRO A 209 31.16 -26.26 -1.96
N PRO A 210 32.27 -26.42 -2.71
CA PRO A 210 32.68 -27.72 -3.21
C PRO A 210 32.88 -28.69 -2.04
N GLY A 211 32.24 -29.86 -2.11
CA GLY A 211 32.22 -30.87 -1.04
C GLY A 211 30.90 -30.97 -0.26
N SER A 212 30.02 -29.97 -0.37
CA SER A 212 28.65 -30.04 0.17
C SER A 212 27.63 -30.57 -0.84
N VAL A 213 27.92 -30.41 -2.14
CA VAL A 213 27.08 -30.88 -3.24
C VAL A 213 27.97 -31.44 -4.35
N ARG A 214 27.44 -32.40 -5.10
CA ARG A 214 28.12 -32.99 -6.26
C ARG A 214 27.37 -32.68 -7.55
N LEU A 215 28.07 -32.14 -8.53
CA LEU A 215 27.53 -31.91 -9.87
C LEU A 215 27.75 -33.16 -10.74
N VAL A 216 26.66 -33.74 -11.24
CA VAL A 216 26.68 -34.94 -12.11
C VAL A 216 26.04 -34.59 -13.45
N GLY A 217 26.68 -34.98 -14.56
CA GLY A 217 26.20 -34.77 -15.93
C GLY A 217 27.34 -34.49 -16.91
N ASP A 218 27.03 -34.45 -18.20
CA ASP A 218 28.03 -34.37 -19.28
C ASP A 218 28.05 -33.00 -19.98
N GLU A 219 27.41 -31.98 -19.40
CA GLU A 219 27.47 -30.63 -19.96
C GLU A 219 28.89 -30.05 -19.88
N ALA A 220 29.35 -29.43 -20.97
CA ALA A 220 30.70 -28.89 -21.09
C ALA A 220 31.05 -27.89 -19.97
N CYS A 221 30.10 -27.06 -19.54
CA CYS A 221 30.30 -26.10 -18.45
C CYS A 221 30.49 -26.75 -17.08
N ALA A 222 30.10 -28.02 -16.91
CA ALA A 222 30.29 -28.72 -15.66
C ALA A 222 31.74 -29.18 -15.48
N VAL A 223 32.48 -29.43 -16.58
CA VAL A 223 33.81 -30.08 -16.57
C VAL A 223 34.85 -29.32 -15.74
N GLU A 224 34.79 -27.99 -15.72
CA GLU A 224 35.73 -27.14 -14.98
C GLU A 224 35.27 -26.81 -13.54
N MET A 225 34.10 -27.29 -13.12
CA MET A 225 33.54 -26.96 -11.80
C MET A 225 34.16 -27.81 -10.68
N PRO A 226 34.61 -27.20 -9.57
CA PRO A 226 35.21 -27.93 -8.44
C PRO A 226 34.22 -28.90 -7.77
N HIS A 227 32.91 -28.69 -7.95
CA HIS A 227 31.84 -29.55 -7.44
C HIS A 227 31.75 -30.91 -8.13
N ARG A 228 32.45 -31.15 -9.26
CA ARG A 228 32.52 -32.49 -9.87
C ARG A 228 33.41 -33.44 -9.08
N GLU A 229 34.48 -32.93 -8.48
CA GLU A 229 35.48 -33.73 -7.74
C GLU A 229 35.00 -34.14 -6.35
N ALA A 230 33.86 -33.59 -5.91
CA ALA A 230 33.23 -33.94 -4.64
C ALA A 230 32.93 -35.44 -4.56
N THR A 231 33.56 -36.12 -3.61
CA THR A 231 33.42 -37.58 -3.41
C THR A 231 32.13 -37.95 -2.67
N ARG A 232 31.50 -36.97 -2.00
CA ARG A 232 30.20 -37.04 -1.33
C ARG A 232 29.44 -35.72 -1.49
N GLY A 233 28.11 -35.82 -1.55
CA GLY A 233 27.14 -34.74 -1.72
C GLY A 233 25.75 -35.35 -1.81
#